data_AF-A0A702P9G8-F1
#
_entry.id   AF-A0A702P9G8-F1
#
_cell.length_a   1.000
_cell.length_b   1.000
_cell.length_c   1.000
_cell.angle_alpha   90.00
_cell.angle_beta   90.00
_cell.angle_gamma   90.00
#
_symmetry.space_group_name_H-M   'P 1'
#
loop_
_entity.id
_entity.type
_entity.pdbx_description
1 polymer ?
#
loop_
_entity_poly.entity_id
_entity_poly.type
_entity_poly.pdbx_seq_one_letter_code
_entity_poly.pdbx_strand_id
1 'polypeptide(L)'
;EYYEGVIADGSKRIAELEHSETQLINERDSAESALADMYQAATGERPEWSNMFGFADAVDVVEERLATLEANQSQTTPTGIQLITEAIGAHGYIVGCLLQGRPDLALEESRKWVSAFGQAAEIVSAQDADDIKVKGE
;
A
#
# COMPACT_ATOMS: atom_id res chain seq x y z
N GLU A 1 -47.85 10.00 -47.43
CA GLU A 1 -48.04 8.79 -46.59
C GLU A 1 -46.81 7.88 -46.50
N TYR A 2 -46.34 7.18 -47.55
CA TYR A 2 -45.17 6.27 -47.42
C TYR A 2 -43.88 6.98 -46.95
N TYR A 3 -43.51 8.09 -47.61
CA TYR A 3 -42.31 8.86 -47.24
C TYR A 3 -42.44 9.54 -45.88
N GLU A 4 -43.64 9.99 -45.50
CA GLU A 4 -43.87 10.59 -44.18
C GLU A 4 -43.73 9.55 -43.06
N GLY A 5 -44.18 8.31 -43.29
CA GLY A 5 -43.99 7.20 -42.35
C GLY A 5 -42.52 6.86 -42.14
N VAL A 6 -41.72 6.81 -43.21
CA VAL A 6 -40.27 6.54 -43.13
C VAL A 6 -39.52 7.65 -42.40
N ILE A 7 -39.86 8.92 -42.66
CA ILE A 7 -39.25 10.07 -41.99
C ILE A 7 -39.64 10.12 -40.51
N ALA A 8 -40.89 9.79 -40.17
CA ALA A 8 -41.36 9.73 -38.79
C ALA A 8 -40.65 8.61 -38.01
N ASP A 9 -40.50 7.42 -38.61
CA ASP A 9 -39.78 6.29 -38.00
C ASP A 9 -38.29 6.61 -37.79
N GLY A 10 -37.64 7.19 -38.80
CA GLY A 10 -36.25 7.63 -38.70
C GLY A 10 -36.04 8.69 -37.61
N SER A 11 -36.95 9.67 -37.51
CA SER A 11 -36.88 10.73 -36.48
C SER A 11 -37.04 10.15 -35.08
N LYS A 12 -37.93 9.17 -34.91
CA LYS A 12 -38.10 8.45 -33.64
C LYS A 12 -36.83 7.70 -33.26
N ARG A 13 -36.21 7.00 -34.21
CA ARG A 13 -34.98 6.24 -33.97
C ARG A 13 -33.80 7.14 -33.60
N ILE A 14 -33.69 8.31 -34.22
CA ILE A 14 -32.67 9.32 -33.87
C ILE A 14 -32.87 9.79 -32.43
N ALA A 15 -34.09 10.17 -32.04
CA ALA A 15 -34.37 10.61 -30.67
C ALA A 15 -34.08 9.54 -29.62
N GLU A 16 -34.38 8.26 -29.92
CA GLU A 16 -34.03 7.13 -29.05
C GLU A 16 -32.52 6.96 -28.90
N LEU A 17 -31.76 7.12 -30.00
CA LEU A 17 -30.30 7.03 -29.98
C LEU A 17 -29.66 8.20 -29.22
N GLU A 18 -30.12 9.42 -29.43
CA GLU A 18 -29.65 10.62 -28.72
C GLU A 18 -29.86 10.49 -27.20
N HIS A 19 -31.01 9.94 -26.80
CA HIS A 19 -31.29 9.64 -25.40
C HIS A 19 -30.36 8.58 -24.84
N SER A 20 -30.16 7.47 -25.57
CA SER A 20 -29.26 6.40 -25.16
C SER A 20 -27.80 6.84 -25.08
N GLU A 21 -27.35 7.70 -26.00
CA GLU A 21 -25.99 8.24 -26.00
C GLU A 21 -25.75 9.13 -24.77
N THR A 22 -26.71 10.01 -24.48
CA THR A 22 -26.65 10.86 -23.28
C THR A 22 -26.56 10.01 -22.01
N GLN A 23 -27.32 8.92 -21.94
CA GLN A 23 -27.26 8.00 -20.81
C GLN A 23 -25.87 7.34 -20.69
N LEU A 24 -25.33 6.81 -21.79
CA LEU A 24 -24.01 6.16 -21.81
C LEU A 24 -22.88 7.12 -21.41
N ILE A 25 -22.95 8.39 -21.81
CA ILE A 25 -21.99 9.42 -21.41
C ILE A 25 -22.05 9.62 -19.89
N ASN A 26 -23.25 9.76 -19.31
CA ASN A 26 -23.39 9.93 -17.87
C ASN A 26 -22.88 8.72 -17.08
N GLU A 27 -23.16 7.50 -17.56
CA GLU A 27 -22.66 6.26 -16.95
C GLU A 27 -21.13 6.18 -17.03
N ARG A 28 -20.54 6.52 -18.19
CA ARG A 28 -19.09 6.58 -18.38
C ARG A 28 -18.46 7.60 -17.44
N ASP A 29 -18.97 8.82 -17.38
CA ASP A 29 -18.40 9.89 -16.56
C ASP A 29 -18.47 9.54 -15.06
N SER A 30 -19.55 8.87 -14.64
CA SER A 30 -19.67 8.34 -13.27
C SER A 30 -18.65 7.23 -13.00
N ALA A 31 -18.42 6.33 -13.95
CA ALA A 31 -17.42 5.27 -13.81
C ALA A 31 -15.99 5.82 -13.78
N GLU A 32 -15.68 6.79 -14.66
CA GLU A 32 -14.40 7.50 -14.70
C GLU A 32 -14.11 8.21 -13.37
N SER A 33 -15.12 8.89 -12.80
CA SER A 33 -14.96 9.53 -11.49
C SER A 33 -14.70 8.52 -10.38
N ALA A 34 -15.42 7.39 -10.37
CA ALA A 34 -15.22 6.36 -9.35
C ALA A 34 -13.81 5.73 -9.43
N LEU A 35 -13.32 5.48 -10.65
CA LEU A 35 -11.95 4.99 -10.86
C LEU A 35 -10.90 6.03 -10.46
N ALA A 36 -11.13 7.30 -10.75
CA ALA A 36 -10.24 8.38 -10.32
C ALA A 36 -10.16 8.50 -8.80
N ASP A 37 -11.29 8.34 -8.10
CA ASP A 37 -11.34 8.36 -6.63
C ASP A 37 -10.59 7.15 -6.04
N MET A 38 -10.74 5.95 -6.62
CA MET A 38 -9.98 4.76 -6.21
C MET A 38 -8.48 4.95 -6.43
N TYR A 39 -8.09 5.44 -7.60
CA TYR A 39 -6.70 5.71 -7.92
C TYR A 39 -6.09 6.73 -6.95
N GLN A 40 -6.80 7.83 -6.68
CA GLN A 40 -6.36 8.84 -5.72
C GLN A 40 -6.25 8.30 -4.29
N ALA A 41 -7.18 7.45 -3.87
CA ALA A 41 -7.11 6.83 -2.55
C ALA A 41 -5.85 5.95 -2.38
N ALA A 42 -5.42 5.26 -3.44
CA ALA A 42 -4.26 4.37 -3.41
C ALA A 42 -2.92 5.10 -3.66
N THR A 43 -2.90 6.11 -4.53
CA THR A 43 -1.67 6.77 -4.98
C THR A 43 -1.42 8.13 -4.32
N GLY A 44 -2.48 8.80 -3.86
CA GLY A 44 -2.45 10.15 -3.29
C GLY A 44 -2.82 11.26 -4.28
N GLU A 45 -2.82 10.98 -5.59
CA GLU A 45 -3.08 11.97 -6.64
C GLU A 45 -4.16 11.48 -7.61
N ARG A 46 -4.87 12.39 -8.27
CA ARG A 46 -5.84 11.98 -9.31
C ARG A 46 -5.11 11.59 -10.60
N PRO A 47 -5.64 10.62 -11.35
CA PRO A 47 -5.06 10.22 -12.62
C PRO A 47 -5.25 11.32 -13.67
N GLU A 48 -4.26 11.48 -14.55
CA GLU A 48 -4.36 12.32 -15.74
C GLU A 48 -4.72 11.45 -16.94
N TRP A 49 -6.03 11.32 -17.20
CA TRP A 49 -6.51 10.52 -18.33
C TRP A 49 -5.98 11.04 -19.66
N SER A 50 -5.45 10.13 -20.46
CA SER A 50 -4.94 10.47 -21.79
C SER A 50 -5.08 9.27 -22.74
N ASN A 51 -4.84 9.50 -24.02
CA ASN A 51 -4.81 8.41 -25.01
C ASN A 51 -3.69 7.38 -24.74
N MET A 52 -2.69 7.73 -23.94
CA MET A 52 -1.56 6.87 -23.58
C MET A 52 -1.66 6.32 -22.14
N PHE A 53 -2.65 6.78 -21.37
CA PHE A 53 -2.87 6.39 -19.98
C PHE A 53 -4.36 6.24 -19.72
N GLY A 54 -4.82 5.00 -19.73
CA GLY A 54 -6.22 4.61 -19.57
C GLY A 54 -6.49 3.90 -18.25
N PHE A 55 -7.68 3.29 -18.15
CA PHE A 55 -8.14 2.64 -16.93
C PHE A 55 -7.30 1.43 -16.52
N ALA A 56 -6.79 0.66 -17.49
CA ALA A 56 -5.94 -0.49 -17.21
C ALA A 56 -4.62 -0.06 -16.57
N ASP A 57 -3.96 0.96 -17.15
CA ASP A 57 -2.72 1.51 -16.61
C ASP A 57 -2.91 2.04 -15.18
N ALA A 58 -4.03 2.71 -14.92
CA ALA A 58 -4.38 3.18 -13.59
C ALA A 58 -4.56 2.03 -12.59
N VAL A 59 -5.19 0.92 -12.99
CA VAL A 59 -5.35 -0.27 -12.14
C VAL A 59 -4.00 -0.92 -11.85
N ASP A 60 -3.14 -1.06 -12.85
CA ASP A 60 -1.81 -1.66 -12.70
C ASP A 60 -0.96 -0.88 -11.68
N VAL A 61 -0.99 0.46 -11.73
CA VAL A 61 -0.32 1.32 -10.73
C VAL A 61 -0.89 1.10 -9.33
N VAL A 62 -2.21 1.01 -9.18
CA VAL A 62 -2.83 0.75 -7.87
C VAL A 62 -2.41 -0.61 -7.33
N GLU A 63 -2.33 -1.63 -8.17
CA GLU A 63 -1.88 -2.98 -7.79
C GLU A 63 -0.41 -2.97 -7.33
N GLU A 64 0.48 -2.29 -8.07
CA GLU A 64 1.89 -2.13 -7.69
C GLU A 64 2.04 -1.42 -6.34
N ARG A 65 1.27 -0.36 -6.12
CA ARG A 65 1.28 0.37 -4.84
C ARG A 65 0.77 -0.49 -3.70
N LEU A 66 -0.28 -1.30 -3.91
CA LEU A 66 -0.78 -2.22 -2.91
C LEU A 66 0.28 -3.27 -2.55
N ALA A 67 0.93 -3.90 -3.53
CA ALA A 67 1.99 -4.87 -3.31
C ALA A 67 3.16 -4.26 -2.51
N THR A 68 3.54 -3.02 -2.82
CA THR A 68 4.57 -2.28 -2.08
C THR A 68 4.16 -2.03 -0.63
N LEU A 69 2.91 -1.62 -0.40
CA LEU A 69 2.39 -1.39 0.95
C LEU A 69 2.31 -2.69 1.77
N GLU A 70 1.88 -3.80 1.17
CA GLU A 70 1.84 -5.12 1.83
C GLU A 70 3.23 -5.63 2.19
N ALA A 71 4.22 -5.43 1.31
CA ALA A 71 5.62 -5.74 1.60
C ALA A 71 6.14 -4.93 2.79
N ASN A 72 5.82 -3.62 2.84
CA ASN A 72 6.23 -2.74 3.93
C ASN A 72 5.49 -3.01 5.25
N GLN A 73 4.22 -3.43 5.21
CA GLN A 73 3.42 -3.70 6.42
C GLN A 73 3.91 -4.95 7.18
N SER A 74 4.67 -5.82 6.53
CA SER A 74 5.29 -7.02 7.15
C SER A 74 6.53 -6.71 8.00
N GLN A 75 6.75 -5.43 8.38
CA GLN A 75 7.90 -4.93 9.12
C GLN A 75 8.10 -5.46 10.55
N THR A 76 7.30 -6.43 11.03
CA THR A 76 7.79 -7.33 12.09
C THR A 76 8.36 -8.58 11.43
N THR A 77 9.63 -8.48 11.03
CA THR A 77 10.34 -9.62 10.42
C THR A 77 10.39 -10.80 11.39
N PRO A 78 10.46 -12.06 10.90
CA PRO A 78 10.72 -13.22 11.75
C PRO A 78 11.93 -13.02 12.68
N THR A 79 12.97 -12.34 12.18
CA THR A 79 14.16 -11.93 12.96
C THR A 79 13.80 -10.97 14.09
N GLY A 80 12.93 -9.97 13.85
CA GLY A 80 12.44 -9.07 14.89
C GLY A 80 11.64 -9.79 15.97
N ILE A 81 10.78 -10.75 15.58
CA ILE A 81 10.04 -11.60 16.53
C ILE A 81 10.99 -12.42 17.40
N GLN A 82 12.04 -12.99 16.80
CA GLN A 82 13.05 -13.77 17.51
C GLN A 82 13.82 -12.90 18.51
N LEU A 83 14.29 -11.72 18.09
CA LEU A 83 15.00 -10.77 18.96
C LEU A 83 14.16 -10.39 20.19
N ILE A 84 12.87 -10.10 20.00
CA ILE A 84 11.95 -9.78 21.11
C ILE A 84 11.79 -10.98 22.04
N THR A 85 11.60 -12.18 21.49
CA THR A 85 11.41 -13.41 22.28
C THR A 85 12.64 -13.72 23.14
N GLU A 86 13.83 -13.63 22.56
CA GLU A 86 15.08 -13.86 23.27
C GLU A 86 15.33 -12.77 24.34
N ALA A 87 15.04 -11.51 24.01
CA ALA A 87 15.16 -10.40 24.97
C ALA A 87 14.27 -10.61 26.19
N ILE A 88 13.04 -11.08 26.02
CA ILE A 88 12.14 -11.41 27.13
C ILE A 88 12.75 -12.51 28.02
N GLY A 89 13.30 -13.56 27.41
CA GLY A 89 13.97 -14.65 28.13
C GLY A 89 15.16 -14.16 28.96
N ALA A 90 16.00 -13.30 28.39
CA ALA A 90 17.13 -12.73 29.09
C ALA A 90 16.74 -11.81 30.24
N HIS A 91 15.67 -11.02 30.10
CA HIS A 91 15.13 -10.25 31.22
C HIS A 91 14.71 -11.16 32.38
N GLY A 92 14.04 -12.28 32.08
CA GLY A 92 13.71 -13.29 33.09
C GLY A 92 14.95 -13.85 33.79
N TYR A 93 16.00 -14.15 33.04
CA TYR A 93 17.27 -14.63 33.59
C TYR A 93 17.95 -13.59 34.50
N ILE A 94 18.03 -12.33 34.06
CA ILE A 94 18.61 -11.21 34.84
C ILE A 94 17.85 -11.04 36.15
N VAL A 95 16.52 -11.00 36.11
CA VAL A 95 15.68 -10.90 37.31
C VAL A 95 15.92 -12.08 38.25
N GLY A 96 16.01 -13.31 37.72
CA GLY A 96 16.33 -14.51 38.50
C GLY A 96 17.69 -14.41 39.20
N CYS A 97 18.73 -13.93 38.49
CA CYS A 97 20.06 -13.72 39.05
C CYS A 97 20.04 -12.70 40.20
N LEU A 98 19.33 -11.59 40.03
CA LEU A 98 19.21 -10.57 41.08
C LEU A 98 18.50 -11.11 42.33
N LEU A 99 17.40 -11.85 42.16
CA LEU A 99 16.67 -12.47 43.27
C LEU A 99 17.51 -13.51 44.03
N GLN A 100 18.46 -14.16 43.35
CA GLN A 100 19.36 -15.15 43.94
C GLN A 100 20.65 -14.53 44.52
N GLY A 101 20.77 -13.20 44.53
CA GLY A 101 21.97 -12.52 45.02
C GLY A 101 23.20 -12.73 44.12
N ARG A 102 22.98 -12.95 42.82
CA ARG A 102 24.01 -13.11 41.77
C ARG A 102 24.05 -11.90 40.83
N PRO A 103 24.40 -10.69 41.31
CA PRO A 103 24.44 -9.49 40.48
C PRO A 103 25.55 -9.53 39.42
N ASP A 104 26.57 -10.36 39.62
CA ASP A 104 27.64 -10.64 38.67
C ASP A 104 27.08 -11.20 37.35
N LEU A 105 26.23 -12.23 37.43
CA LEU A 105 25.61 -12.86 36.27
C LEU A 105 24.56 -11.96 35.61
N ALA A 106 23.79 -11.22 36.41
CA ALA A 106 22.83 -10.24 35.92
C ALA A 106 23.52 -9.14 35.08
N LEU A 107 24.66 -8.64 35.57
CA LEU A 107 25.44 -7.62 34.86
C LEU A 107 26.09 -8.19 33.59
N GLU A 108 26.61 -9.42 33.64
CA GLU A 108 27.18 -10.09 32.47
C GLU A 108 26.13 -10.22 31.35
N GLU A 109 24.94 -10.72 31.69
CA GLU A 109 23.85 -10.89 30.72
C GLU A 109 23.36 -9.54 30.18
N SER A 110 23.21 -8.53 31.05
CA SER A 110 22.85 -7.18 30.62
C SER A 110 23.82 -6.59 29.60
N ARG A 111 25.13 -6.80 29.77
CA ARG A 111 26.14 -6.31 28.82
C ARG A 111 26.04 -6.97 27.44
N LYS A 112 25.72 -8.27 27.38
CA LYS A 112 25.52 -8.98 26.11
C LYS A 112 24.36 -8.35 25.33
N TRP A 113 23.26 -8.04 26.01
CA TRP A 113 22.09 -7.42 25.38
C TRP A 113 22.31 -5.97 24.96
N VAL A 114 23.07 -5.18 25.72
CA VAL A 114 23.48 -3.84 25.27
C VAL A 114 24.26 -3.92 23.95
N SER A 115 25.15 -4.90 23.82
CA SER A 115 25.89 -5.12 22.56
C SER A 115 24.98 -5.60 21.44
N ALA A 116 24.08 -6.56 21.71
CA ALA A 116 23.16 -7.12 20.72
C ALA A 116 22.21 -6.04 20.16
N PHE A 117 21.65 -5.19 21.03
CA PHE A 117 20.81 -4.08 20.60
C PHE A 117 21.59 -2.99 19.87
N GLY A 118 22.84 -2.72 20.26
CA GLY A 118 23.71 -1.80 19.52
C GLY A 118 23.92 -2.24 18.07
N GLN A 119 24.22 -3.53 17.86
CA GLN A 119 24.36 -4.11 16.52
C GLN A 119 23.04 -4.07 15.75
N ALA A 120 21.91 -4.40 16.39
CA ALA A 120 20.60 -4.32 15.74
C ALA A 120 20.25 -2.88 15.31
N ALA A 121 20.60 -1.87 16.12
CA ALA A 121 20.36 -0.46 15.78
C ALA A 121 21.18 0.03 14.58
N GLU A 122 22.41 -0.47 14.41
CA GLU A 122 23.23 -0.19 13.23
C GLU A 122 22.61 -0.77 11.94
N ILE A 123 22.03 -1.97 12.03
CA ILE A 123 21.34 -2.62 10.89
C ILE A 123 20.09 -1.84 10.47
N VAL A 124 19.26 -1.43 11.43
CA VAL A 124 18.06 -0.60 11.17
C VAL A 124 18.46 0.73 10.54
N SER A 125 19.50 1.38 11.07
CA SER A 125 19.99 2.67 10.52
C SER A 125 20.54 2.54 9.10
N ALA A 126 21.13 1.40 8.75
CA ALA A 126 21.62 1.12 7.40
C ALA A 126 20.48 0.82 6.42
N GLN A 127 19.43 0.12 6.86
CA GLN A 127 18.22 -0.13 6.06
C GLN A 127 17.46 1.17 5.74
N ASP A 128 17.29 2.05 6.71
CA ASP A 128 16.69 3.38 6.49
C ASP A 128 17.46 4.20 5.43
N ALA A 129 18.79 4.05 5.38
CA ALA A 129 19.64 4.77 4.43
C ALA A 129 19.55 4.21 3.00
N ASP A 130 19.33 2.91 2.83
CA ASP A 130 19.17 2.29 1.51
C ASP A 130 17.74 2.48 0.97
N ASP A 131 16.71 2.45 1.82
CA ASP A 131 15.32 2.77 1.44
C ASP A 131 15.16 4.23 0.97
N ILE A 132 16.00 5.15 1.46
CA ILE A 132 16.05 6.55 0.98
C ILE A 132 16.64 6.64 -0.43
N LYS A 133 17.65 5.82 -0.77
CA LYS A 133 18.29 5.85 -2.10
C LYS A 133 17.37 5.33 -3.19
N VAL A 134 16.56 4.31 -2.90
CA VAL A 134 15.60 3.72 -3.87
C VAL A 134 14.48 4.69 -4.23
N LYS A 135 14.12 5.63 -3.35
CA LYS A 135 13.08 6.65 -3.61
C LYS A 135 13.58 7.85 -4.44
N GLY A 136 14.86 7.89 -4.80
CA GLY A 136 15.52 9.04 -5.43
C GLY A 136 15.91 8.89 -6.91
N GLU A 137 15.62 7.74 -7.53
CA GLU A 137 15.85 7.48 -8.98
C GLU A 137 14.56 7.55 -9.80
#